data_AF-A0A6P8YWM0-F1
#
_entry.id   AF-A0A6P8YWM0-F1
#
_cell.length_a   1.000
_cell.length_b   1.000
_cell.length_c   1.000
_cell.angle_alpha   90.00
_cell.angle_beta   90.00
_cell.angle_gamma   90.00
#
_symmetry.space_group_name_H-M   'P 1'
#
loop_
_entity.id
_entity.type
_entity.pdbx_description
1 polymer ?
#
loop_
_entity_poly.entity_id
_entity_poly.type
_entity_poly.pdbx_seq_one_letter_code
_entity_poly.pdbx_strand_id
1 'polypeptide(L)'
;MVRVARAVLTLAASCCGAVASSPTTYRSGSVPEVAVTAARCSQFWAKLCGRQDCVPVVLVAGCAPKPCNGGSTAASDEGKRRSAFRRRRKREAVWQREQLSGTDSTTTADGGQQRDDVDDLLRAHAARPGAAGHHGGGHAHAGRRQLPGAPSKKGPFIAYARSFERCDSQEQYTYTLDLRPSHFNPARPFETQTVSGNMSMKKELDDNLWVRVSMALRSNNEWKENAFIFKFPGNACSSIREHLPAIFRLLSKATNTTPAKDRRQPCVFPRGSHTIENEPMKWEFPKFKIMPYGRYKFRVQMGAVGSQENLFCNWVDCEVIPRPA
;
A
#
# COMPACT_ATOMS: atom_id res chain seq x y z
N MET A 1 -14.98 35.20 46.06
CA MET A 1 -14.58 34.25 44.99
C MET A 1 -15.58 34.31 43.86
N VAL A 2 -15.47 35.30 42.97
CA VAL A 2 -16.12 35.46 41.65
C VAL A 2 -15.35 36.60 40.95
N ARG A 3 -15.20 36.55 39.62
CA ARG A 3 -14.66 37.53 38.63
C ARG A 3 -13.32 37.09 38.02
N VAL A 4 -13.30 36.40 36.88
CA VAL A 4 -13.58 36.85 35.48
C VAL A 4 -12.47 37.72 34.90
N ALA A 5 -11.73 37.07 33.99
CA ALA A 5 -11.20 37.51 32.69
C ALA A 5 -10.58 38.91 32.56
N ARG A 6 -9.26 38.93 32.33
CA ARG A 6 -8.53 40.04 31.71
C ARG A 6 -7.47 39.45 30.76
N ALA A 7 -7.30 40.12 29.61
CA ALA A 7 -6.21 40.02 28.63
C ALA A 7 -6.34 39.00 27.49
N VAL A 8 -7.16 39.34 26.49
CA VAL A 8 -6.88 39.07 25.06
C VAL A 8 -7.12 40.39 24.33
N LEU A 9 -6.07 41.18 24.05
CA LEU A 9 -6.11 42.32 23.11
C LEU A 9 -4.71 42.95 22.92
N THR A 10 -3.90 42.35 22.05
CA THR A 10 -2.84 43.06 21.33
C THR A 10 -2.41 42.25 20.12
N LEU A 11 -2.68 42.77 18.91
CA LEU A 11 -2.12 42.48 17.57
C LEU A 11 -3.21 42.37 16.50
N ALA A 12 -3.79 43.52 16.12
CA ALA A 12 -4.43 43.70 14.82
C ALA A 12 -4.55 45.21 14.53
N ALA A 13 -3.43 45.86 14.22
CA ALA A 13 -3.41 47.24 13.76
C ALA A 13 -2.30 47.42 12.71
N SER A 14 -2.56 46.95 11.50
CA SER A 14 -1.84 47.39 10.29
C SER A 14 -2.60 46.87 9.07
N CYS A 15 -3.68 47.55 8.71
CA CYS A 15 -4.30 47.55 7.38
C CYS A 15 -5.63 48.31 7.47
N CYS A 16 -5.59 49.64 7.57
CA CYS A 16 -6.68 50.51 7.12
C CYS A 16 -6.16 51.94 7.11
N GLY A 17 -5.78 52.40 5.91
CA GLY A 17 -5.49 53.80 5.66
C GLY A 17 -6.75 54.65 5.82
N ALA A 18 -6.57 55.80 6.46
CA ALA A 18 -7.60 56.81 6.67
C ALA A 18 -8.07 57.42 5.34
N VAL A 19 -9.39 57.53 5.17
CA VAL A 19 -10.00 58.52 4.28
C VAL A 19 -11.13 59.19 5.06
N ALA A 20 -11.00 60.50 5.22
CA ALA A 20 -11.99 61.38 5.83
C ALA A 20 -13.04 61.79 4.79
N SER A 21 -14.33 61.75 5.16
CA SER A 21 -15.37 62.58 4.55
C SER A 21 -16.59 62.70 5.47
N SER A 22 -17.11 63.92 5.52
CA SER A 22 -18.11 64.55 6.39
C SER A 22 -19.52 63.90 6.42
N PRO A 23 -20.39 64.28 7.37
CA PRO A 23 -21.69 63.65 7.57
C PRO A 23 -22.77 64.28 6.70
N THR A 24 -23.56 63.45 6.03
CA THR A 24 -24.82 63.86 5.38
C THR A 24 -25.97 63.11 6.04
N THR A 25 -26.87 63.86 6.65
CA THR A 25 -28.19 63.43 7.16
C THR A 25 -29.05 62.85 6.04
N TYR A 26 -29.65 61.67 6.25
CA TYR A 26 -30.82 61.27 5.46
C TYR A 26 -31.86 60.46 6.25
N ARG A 27 -33.11 60.71 5.84
CA ARG A 27 -34.42 60.45 6.45
C ARG A 27 -34.89 58.99 6.31
N SER A 28 -35.78 58.60 7.22
CA SER A 28 -36.51 57.33 7.20
C SER A 28 -37.53 57.22 6.06
N GLY A 29 -37.63 56.02 5.50
CA GLY A 29 -38.63 55.65 4.50
C GLY A 29 -38.54 54.15 4.18
N SER A 30 -39.67 53.47 4.33
CA SER A 30 -40.00 52.04 4.19
C SER A 30 -39.59 51.31 2.90
N VAL A 31 -39.37 49.98 3.00
CA VAL A 31 -40.03 48.83 2.30
C VAL A 31 -39.09 47.59 2.29
N PRO A 32 -39.58 46.34 2.43
CA PRO A 32 -38.78 45.17 2.79
C PRO A 32 -38.46 44.26 1.58
N GLU A 33 -37.22 44.25 1.10
CA GLU A 33 -36.80 43.28 0.08
C GLU A 33 -35.29 42.94 0.14
N VAL A 34 -34.71 42.90 1.33
CA VAL A 34 -33.25 42.62 1.53
C VAL A 34 -33.00 41.34 2.35
N ALA A 35 -34.05 40.69 2.87
CA ALA A 35 -33.92 39.55 3.77
C ALA A 35 -33.51 38.22 3.08
N VAL A 36 -33.68 38.07 1.76
CA VAL A 36 -33.43 36.80 1.07
C VAL A 36 -31.96 36.64 0.64
N THR A 37 -31.21 37.74 0.48
CA THR A 37 -29.82 37.71 0.02
C THR A 37 -28.81 37.52 1.17
N ALA A 38 -29.13 38.01 2.37
CA ALA A 38 -28.27 37.84 3.55
C ALA A 38 -28.23 36.39 4.07
N ALA A 39 -29.33 35.64 3.94
CA ALA A 39 -29.43 34.25 4.38
C ALA A 39 -28.60 33.28 3.51
N ARG A 40 -28.33 33.63 2.24
CA ARG A 40 -27.50 32.81 1.35
C ARG A 40 -26.00 33.07 1.52
N CYS A 41 -25.62 34.26 1.95
CA CYS A 41 -24.22 34.62 2.20
C CYS A 41 -23.68 33.98 3.50
N SER A 42 -24.51 33.85 4.54
CA SER A 42 -24.12 33.22 5.81
C SER A 42 -23.92 31.70 5.69
N GLN A 43 -24.73 31.02 4.87
CA GLN A 43 -24.59 29.58 4.63
C GLN A 43 -23.34 29.21 3.82
N PHE A 44 -22.85 30.13 2.97
CA PHE A 44 -21.63 29.91 2.20
C PHE A 44 -20.36 30.06 3.05
N TRP A 45 -20.34 30.99 4.01
CA TRP A 45 -19.20 31.20 4.90
C TRP A 45 -19.11 30.18 6.06
N ALA A 46 -20.24 29.69 6.57
CA ALA A 46 -20.25 28.64 7.61
C ALA A 46 -19.62 27.31 7.12
N LYS A 47 -19.69 27.03 5.81
CA LYS A 47 -19.05 25.85 5.20
C LYS A 47 -17.54 25.97 5.00
N LEU A 48 -16.99 27.18 4.95
CA LEU A 48 -15.57 27.42 4.73
C LEU A 48 -14.75 27.53 6.02
N CYS A 49 -15.37 27.90 7.14
CA CYS A 49 -14.65 28.17 8.40
C CYS A 49 -14.72 27.09 9.48
N GLY A 50 -15.45 25.98 9.27
CA GLY A 50 -15.31 24.76 10.10
C GLY A 50 -15.49 24.92 11.62
N ARG A 51 -16.23 25.93 12.09
CA ARG A 51 -16.60 26.12 13.50
C ARG A 51 -18.05 26.62 13.61
N GLN A 52 -18.79 26.08 14.57
CA GLN A 52 -20.25 26.26 14.71
C GLN A 52 -20.69 27.48 15.52
N ASP A 53 -19.78 28.29 16.06
CA ASP A 53 -20.17 29.43 16.91
C ASP A 53 -19.69 30.76 16.34
N CYS A 54 -20.49 31.33 15.44
CA CYS A 54 -20.39 32.74 15.04
C CYS A 54 -21.81 33.31 14.91
N VAL A 55 -22.23 34.09 15.90
CA VAL A 55 -23.46 34.90 15.84
C VAL A 55 -23.20 36.10 14.93
N PRO A 56 -24.01 36.36 13.90
CA PRO A 56 -23.81 37.54 13.06
C PRO A 56 -24.37 38.79 13.75
N VAL A 57 -23.50 39.72 14.14
CA VAL A 57 -23.86 41.12 14.33
C VAL A 57 -23.93 41.75 12.94
N VAL A 58 -25.14 42.00 12.46
CA VAL A 58 -25.39 42.65 11.16
C VAL A 58 -25.29 44.17 11.36
N LEU A 59 -24.17 44.75 10.93
CA LEU A 59 -24.03 46.18 10.66
C LEU A 59 -24.21 46.39 9.16
N VAL A 60 -25.32 47.03 8.78
CA VAL A 60 -25.61 47.41 7.40
C VAL A 60 -24.81 48.66 7.06
N ALA A 61 -23.74 48.50 6.27
CA ALA A 61 -23.10 49.59 5.57
C ALA A 61 -22.96 49.20 4.09
N GLY A 62 -23.64 49.95 3.22
CA GLY A 62 -23.66 49.73 1.79
C GLY A 62 -22.29 49.94 1.16
N CYS A 63 -21.83 48.95 0.40
CA CYS A 63 -20.73 49.09 -0.54
C CYS A 63 -21.18 48.50 -1.88
N ALA A 64 -21.19 49.34 -2.93
CA ALA A 64 -21.47 48.93 -4.29
C ALA A 64 -20.34 48.03 -4.84
N PRO A 65 -20.65 46.99 -5.63
CA PRO A 65 -19.63 46.11 -6.18
C PRO A 65 -18.89 46.78 -7.35
N LYS A 66 -17.56 46.83 -7.27
CA LYS A 66 -16.69 47.06 -8.45
C LYS A 66 -16.54 45.74 -9.23
N PRO A 67 -16.52 45.78 -10.57
CA PRO A 67 -16.28 44.59 -11.39
C PRO A 67 -14.82 44.13 -11.25
N CYS A 68 -14.63 42.87 -10.87
CA CYS A 68 -13.32 42.21 -10.90
C CYS A 68 -12.97 41.89 -12.36
N ASN A 69 -11.97 42.59 -12.90
CA ASN A 69 -11.31 42.21 -14.15
C ASN A 69 -10.65 40.84 -13.97
N GLY A 70 -11.16 39.84 -14.69
CA GLY A 70 -10.54 38.53 -14.83
C GLY A 70 -9.30 38.61 -15.70
N GLY A 71 -8.14 38.41 -15.10
CA GLY A 71 -6.86 38.33 -15.80
C GLY A 71 -5.95 37.31 -15.16
N SER A 72 -5.85 36.14 -15.81
CA SER A 72 -4.72 35.19 -15.78
C SER A 72 -4.31 34.54 -14.44
N THR A 73 -4.49 33.21 -14.31
CA THR A 73 -3.47 32.27 -13.76
C THR A 73 -3.82 30.78 -14.01
N ALA A 74 -4.48 30.40 -15.10
CA ALA A 74 -4.73 28.97 -15.37
C ALA A 74 -3.46 28.23 -15.87
N ALA A 75 -2.55 28.92 -16.57
CA ALA A 75 -1.34 28.31 -17.15
C ALA A 75 -0.23 27.99 -16.13
N SER A 76 -0.19 28.70 -15.00
CA SER A 76 0.85 28.52 -13.96
C SER A 76 0.67 27.22 -13.16
N ASP A 77 -0.59 26.81 -12.96
CA ASP A 77 -0.91 25.66 -12.10
C ASP A 77 -0.68 24.31 -12.81
N GLU A 78 -0.84 24.27 -14.13
CA GLU A 78 -0.59 23.05 -14.90
C GLU A 78 0.92 22.73 -15.03
N GLY A 79 1.77 23.75 -15.12
CA GLY A 79 3.23 23.59 -15.08
C GLY A 79 3.72 22.97 -13.77
N LYS A 80 3.17 23.42 -12.64
CA LYS A 80 3.48 22.86 -11.31
C LYS A 80 3.03 21.40 -11.20
N ARG A 81 1.82 21.05 -11.66
CA ARG A 81 1.31 19.66 -11.64
C ARG A 81 2.13 18.71 -12.52
N ARG A 82 2.53 19.14 -13.71
CA ARG A 82 3.39 18.33 -14.61
C ARG A 82 4.78 18.09 -14.02
N SER A 83 5.34 19.09 -13.33
CA SER A 83 6.65 18.96 -12.67
C SER A 83 6.62 17.99 -11.47
N ALA A 84 5.55 18.02 -10.65
CA ALA A 84 5.36 17.10 -9.54
C ALA A 84 5.18 15.65 -10.02
N PHE A 85 4.40 15.44 -11.09
CA PHE A 85 4.20 14.12 -11.69
C PHE A 85 5.50 13.51 -12.26
N ARG A 86 6.33 14.31 -12.94
CA ARG A 86 7.65 13.87 -13.44
C ARG A 86 8.59 13.48 -12.29
N ARG A 87 8.60 14.22 -11.17
CA ARG A 87 9.42 13.89 -9.99
C ARG A 87 8.97 12.57 -9.34
N ARG A 88 7.65 12.31 -9.26
CA ARG A 88 7.11 11.05 -8.72
C ARG A 88 7.52 9.85 -9.58
N ARG A 89 7.37 9.93 -10.92
CA ARG A 89 7.79 8.84 -11.82
C ARG A 89 9.29 8.56 -11.78
N LYS A 90 10.14 9.58 -11.68
CA LYS A 90 11.60 9.37 -11.54
C LYS A 90 11.94 8.63 -10.25
N ARG A 91 11.31 8.98 -9.12
CA ARG A 91 11.51 8.27 -7.84
C ARG A 91 11.05 6.82 -7.90
N GLU A 92 9.91 6.57 -8.54
CA GLU A 92 9.36 5.22 -8.73
C GLU A 92 10.25 4.35 -9.63
N ALA A 93 10.83 4.92 -10.70
CA ALA A 93 11.76 4.21 -11.58
C ALA A 93 13.11 3.90 -10.90
N VAL A 94 13.64 4.81 -10.07
CA VAL A 94 14.85 4.56 -9.26
C VAL A 94 14.57 3.47 -8.24
N TRP A 95 13.45 3.55 -7.53
CA TRP A 95 13.03 2.54 -6.57
C TRP A 95 12.87 1.15 -7.20
N GLN A 96 12.22 1.04 -8.37
CA GLN A 96 12.11 -0.24 -9.09
C GLN A 96 13.46 -0.81 -9.52
N ARG A 97 14.44 0.06 -9.85
CA ARG A 97 15.80 -0.37 -10.20
C ARG A 97 16.55 -0.89 -8.98
N GLU A 98 16.45 -0.21 -7.83
CA GLU A 98 17.05 -0.64 -6.56
C GLU A 98 16.45 -1.96 -6.04
N GLN A 99 15.14 -2.19 -6.23
CA GLN A 99 14.51 -3.47 -5.87
C GLN A 99 15.00 -4.64 -6.74
N LEU A 100 15.37 -4.39 -8.00
CA LEU A 100 15.86 -5.42 -8.92
C LEU A 100 17.37 -5.66 -8.83
N SER A 101 18.13 -4.73 -8.23
CA SER A 101 19.58 -4.81 -8.07
C SER A 101 20.03 -5.27 -6.69
N GLY A 102 19.15 -5.89 -5.90
CA GLY A 102 19.40 -6.28 -4.51
C GLY A 102 20.44 -7.39 -4.34
N THR A 103 21.71 -7.06 -4.52
CA THR A 103 22.83 -7.59 -3.76
C THR A 103 23.56 -6.38 -3.19
N ASP A 104 23.39 -6.10 -1.90
CA ASP A 104 24.55 -5.86 -1.04
C ASP A 104 24.21 -5.84 0.44
N SER A 105 25.13 -6.50 1.14
CA SER A 105 25.35 -6.65 2.56
C SER A 105 25.37 -5.32 3.32
N THR A 106 24.57 -5.25 4.39
CA THR A 106 24.89 -4.44 5.56
C THR A 106 24.86 -5.36 6.77
N THR A 107 26.02 -5.94 7.05
CA THR A 107 26.34 -6.56 8.33
C THR A 107 26.75 -5.43 9.27
N THR A 108 25.86 -5.05 10.17
CA THR A 108 26.24 -4.26 11.35
C THR A 108 26.36 -5.23 12.52
N ALA A 109 27.54 -5.21 13.13
CA ALA A 109 27.96 -6.04 14.24
C ALA A 109 27.14 -5.78 15.51
N ASP A 110 26.75 -6.86 16.20
CA ASP A 110 26.87 -6.95 17.65
C ASP A 110 26.81 -8.44 18.11
N GLY A 111 27.73 -8.81 19.03
CA GLY A 111 27.91 -10.06 19.81
C GLY A 111 27.43 -11.41 19.24
N GLY A 112 28.23 -12.44 19.04
CA GLY A 112 29.29 -12.98 19.89
C GLY A 112 29.00 -14.48 20.12
N GLN A 113 30.01 -15.34 19.94
CA GLN A 113 30.03 -16.75 20.36
C GLN A 113 29.35 -17.83 19.47
N GLN A 114 29.70 -17.94 18.18
CA GLN A 114 29.56 -19.23 17.46
C GLN A 114 30.38 -19.29 16.16
N ARG A 115 31.71 -19.18 16.27
CA ARG A 115 32.63 -19.32 15.14
C ARG A 115 33.90 -20.03 15.56
N ASP A 116 33.80 -21.33 15.81
CA ASP A 116 34.98 -22.22 15.83
C ASP A 116 34.73 -23.58 15.12
N ASP A 117 33.51 -23.90 14.64
CA ASP A 117 33.22 -25.23 14.06
C ASP A 117 33.22 -25.30 12.51
N VAL A 118 33.54 -24.21 11.80
CA VAL A 118 33.42 -24.18 10.32
C VAL A 118 34.78 -24.33 9.61
N ASP A 119 35.90 -24.02 10.26
CA ASP A 119 37.23 -24.10 9.64
C ASP A 119 37.90 -25.48 9.75
N ASP A 120 37.39 -26.38 10.59
CA ASP A 120 37.91 -27.76 10.72
C ASP A 120 37.33 -28.74 9.68
N LEU A 121 36.16 -28.44 9.11
CA LEU A 121 35.55 -29.28 8.06
C LEU A 121 36.16 -29.04 6.66
N LEU A 122 36.85 -27.92 6.45
CA LEU A 122 37.50 -27.59 5.17
C LEU A 122 38.94 -28.12 5.05
N ARG A 123 39.51 -28.67 6.12
CA ARG A 123 40.89 -29.21 6.13
C ARG A 123 40.96 -30.74 5.92
N ALA A 124 39.83 -31.44 5.89
CA ALA A 124 39.77 -32.91 5.78
C ALA A 124 39.74 -33.49 4.34
N HIS A 125 39.77 -32.66 3.29
CA HIS A 125 39.65 -33.14 1.89
C HIS A 125 40.92 -33.05 1.04
N ALA A 126 42.11 -32.80 1.62
CA ALA A 126 43.36 -32.65 0.88
C ALA A 126 44.47 -33.63 1.30
N ALA A 127 44.19 -34.94 1.25
CA ALA A 127 45.17 -36.04 1.16
C ALA A 127 44.34 -37.31 0.88
N ARG A 128 44.59 -38.22 -0.08
CA ARG A 128 45.82 -38.70 -0.72
C ARG A 128 45.42 -39.67 -1.88
N PRO A 129 46.31 -40.52 -2.44
CA PRO A 129 46.79 -40.51 -3.82
C PRO A 129 46.13 -41.54 -4.77
N GLY A 130 46.55 -41.49 -6.04
CA GLY A 130 45.95 -42.21 -7.16
C GLY A 130 46.14 -43.73 -7.22
N ALA A 131 45.36 -44.31 -8.14
CA ALA A 131 45.61 -45.63 -8.73
C ALA A 131 45.12 -45.60 -10.18
N ALA A 132 46.00 -46.03 -11.07
CA ALA A 132 45.78 -46.20 -12.50
C ALA A 132 44.84 -47.39 -12.79
N GLY A 133 44.10 -47.32 -13.90
CA GLY A 133 43.33 -48.45 -14.42
C GLY A 133 42.68 -48.13 -15.77
N HIS A 134 43.00 -48.93 -16.77
CA HIS A 134 42.78 -48.79 -18.21
C HIS A 134 41.39 -49.28 -18.70
N HIS A 135 41.13 -49.05 -20.01
CA HIS A 135 40.02 -49.49 -20.87
C HIS A 135 38.71 -48.69 -20.75
N GLY A 136 38.08 -48.17 -21.81
CA GLY A 136 38.11 -48.48 -23.24
C GLY A 136 36.67 -48.78 -23.67
N GLY A 137 36.04 -47.91 -24.46
CA GLY A 137 34.68 -48.14 -24.97
C GLY A 137 33.96 -46.86 -25.36
N GLY A 138 33.96 -46.54 -26.65
CA GLY A 138 33.24 -45.40 -27.20
C GLY A 138 31.73 -45.62 -27.19
N HIS A 139 30.99 -44.59 -26.78
CA HIS A 139 29.58 -44.44 -27.11
C HIS A 139 29.22 -42.96 -27.29
N ALA A 140 28.74 -42.67 -28.50
CA ALA A 140 27.65 -41.77 -28.87
C ALA A 140 27.55 -40.38 -28.19
N HIS A 141 27.71 -39.36 -29.04
CA HIS A 141 27.09 -38.04 -29.02
C HIS A 141 26.43 -37.59 -27.71
N ALA A 142 27.13 -36.67 -27.06
CA ALA A 142 26.72 -35.87 -25.92
C ALA A 142 25.35 -35.21 -26.13
N GLY A 143 24.30 -35.88 -25.62
CA GLY A 143 23.10 -35.22 -25.17
C GLY A 143 23.46 -34.23 -24.07
N ARG A 144 23.23 -32.95 -24.34
CA ARG A 144 23.42 -31.82 -23.44
C ARG A 144 22.68 -32.11 -22.12
N ARG A 145 23.39 -32.59 -21.10
CA ARG A 145 22.85 -32.73 -19.74
C ARG A 145 22.38 -31.36 -19.29
N GLN A 146 21.06 -31.19 -19.15
CA GLN A 146 20.50 -30.07 -18.41
C GLN A 146 21.07 -30.11 -16.99
N LEU A 147 21.65 -29.00 -16.56
CA LEU A 147 22.06 -28.81 -15.17
C LEU A 147 20.82 -29.00 -14.25
N PRO A 148 20.90 -29.83 -13.20
CA PRO A 148 19.86 -29.89 -12.20
C PRO A 148 19.91 -28.61 -11.37
N GLY A 149 18.82 -27.82 -11.38
CA GLY A 149 18.64 -26.75 -10.39
C GLY A 149 18.34 -25.35 -10.91
N ALA A 150 18.22 -25.12 -12.22
CA ALA A 150 17.68 -23.85 -12.72
C ALA A 150 16.17 -23.99 -12.99
N PRO A 151 15.27 -23.22 -12.33
CA PRO A 151 13.85 -23.27 -12.64
C PRO A 151 13.64 -22.89 -14.11
N SER A 152 12.94 -23.75 -14.85
CA SER A 152 12.65 -23.61 -16.28
C SER A 152 12.17 -22.19 -16.62
N LYS A 153 12.79 -21.57 -17.63
CA LYS A 153 12.43 -20.24 -18.10
C LYS A 153 11.03 -20.25 -18.77
N LYS A 154 10.04 -19.77 -18.01
CA LYS A 154 9.01 -18.78 -18.36
C LYS A 154 8.00 -19.14 -19.46
N GLY A 155 7.22 -20.20 -19.25
CA GLY A 155 5.93 -20.40 -19.92
C GLY A 155 4.78 -19.76 -19.13
N PRO A 156 3.54 -19.74 -19.66
CA PRO A 156 2.37 -19.42 -18.87
C PRO A 156 2.33 -20.28 -17.59
N PHE A 157 1.87 -19.69 -16.49
CA PHE A 157 1.84 -20.35 -15.19
C PHE A 157 0.42 -20.39 -14.62
N ILE A 158 0.23 -21.29 -13.65
CA ILE A 158 -0.91 -21.32 -12.74
C ILE A 158 -0.34 -21.16 -11.34
N ALA A 159 -0.97 -20.30 -10.54
CA ALA A 159 -0.65 -20.12 -9.14
C ALA A 159 -1.88 -20.44 -8.30
N TYR A 160 -1.70 -21.07 -7.15
CA TYR A 160 -2.76 -21.31 -6.18
C TYR A 160 -2.23 -21.22 -4.76
N ALA A 161 -3.09 -20.85 -3.82
CA ALA A 161 -2.78 -20.86 -2.39
C ALA A 161 -3.09 -22.24 -1.81
N ARG A 162 -2.28 -22.70 -0.87
CA ARG A 162 -2.45 -23.97 -0.14
C ARG A 162 -2.99 -23.73 1.27
N SER A 163 -2.43 -22.75 1.97
CA SER A 163 -2.88 -22.35 3.30
C SER A 163 -2.64 -20.86 3.55
N PHE A 164 -3.46 -20.30 4.44
CA PHE A 164 -3.19 -19.03 5.12
C PHE A 164 -3.06 -19.36 6.59
N GLU A 165 -1.98 -18.90 7.20
CA GLU A 165 -1.68 -19.13 8.60
C GLU A 165 -1.30 -17.79 9.21
N ARG A 166 -1.86 -17.46 10.36
CA ARG A 166 -1.38 -16.29 11.10
C ARG A 166 0.10 -16.52 11.44
N CYS A 167 0.87 -15.44 11.48
CA CYS A 167 2.15 -15.50 12.17
C CYS A 167 1.91 -15.79 13.66
N ASP A 168 2.99 -15.89 14.45
CA ASP A 168 2.95 -16.13 15.90
C ASP A 168 1.75 -15.47 16.58
N SER A 169 1.15 -16.21 17.53
CA SER A 169 -0.16 -15.93 18.15
C SER A 169 -0.16 -14.65 18.99
N GLN A 170 0.01 -13.51 18.34
CA GLN A 170 -0.35 -12.24 18.94
C GLN A 170 -1.87 -12.12 18.81
N GLU A 171 -2.57 -12.34 19.92
CA GLU A 171 -4.01 -12.12 20.03
C GLU A 171 -4.43 -10.67 19.70
N GLN A 172 -3.45 -9.77 19.60
CA GLN A 172 -3.66 -8.33 19.52
C GLN A 172 -3.53 -7.72 18.13
N TYR A 173 -3.39 -8.49 17.05
CA TYR A 173 -3.38 -7.89 15.71
C TYR A 173 -4.63 -7.03 15.49
N THR A 174 -4.42 -5.87 14.84
CA THR A 174 -5.49 -4.93 14.49
C THR A 174 -6.32 -5.47 13.33
N TYR A 175 -5.67 -6.23 12.44
CA TYR A 175 -6.31 -6.90 11.32
C TYR A 175 -6.10 -8.40 11.46
N THR A 176 -7.16 -9.17 11.36
CA THR A 176 -7.13 -10.63 11.30
C THR A 176 -7.72 -11.10 9.98
N LEU A 177 -7.11 -12.12 9.40
CA LEU A 177 -7.51 -12.70 8.13
C LEU A 177 -7.32 -14.21 8.22
N ASP A 178 -8.41 -14.92 8.48
CA ASP A 178 -8.44 -16.37 8.62
C ASP A 178 -9.14 -16.94 7.38
N LEU A 179 -8.35 -17.12 6.31
CA LEU A 179 -8.85 -17.61 5.02
C LEU A 179 -8.47 -19.07 4.79
N ARG A 180 -9.38 -19.79 4.15
CA ARG A 180 -9.19 -21.18 3.74
C ARG A 180 -9.45 -21.28 2.24
N PRO A 181 -8.42 -21.56 1.42
CA PRO A 181 -8.60 -21.83 0.02
C PRO A 181 -9.17 -23.24 -0.19
N SER A 182 -9.95 -23.43 -1.24
CA SER A 182 -10.35 -24.78 -1.68
C SER A 182 -9.14 -25.58 -2.17
N HIS A 183 -9.24 -26.90 -2.11
CA HIS A 183 -8.14 -27.76 -2.57
C HIS A 183 -7.94 -27.61 -4.08
N PHE A 184 -6.69 -27.48 -4.52
CA PHE A 184 -6.37 -27.46 -5.95
C PHE A 184 -6.60 -28.84 -6.57
N ASN A 185 -7.28 -28.92 -7.71
CA ASN A 185 -7.52 -30.18 -8.41
C ASN A 185 -6.57 -30.33 -9.62
N PRO A 186 -5.55 -31.20 -9.56
CA PRO A 186 -4.63 -31.39 -10.68
C PRO A 186 -5.29 -31.90 -11.96
N ALA A 187 -6.43 -32.60 -11.85
CA ALA A 187 -7.20 -33.08 -13.01
C ALA A 187 -8.04 -31.97 -13.66
N ARG A 188 -8.27 -30.85 -12.95
CA ARG A 188 -8.99 -29.67 -13.45
C ARG A 188 -8.19 -28.40 -13.12
N PRO A 189 -6.98 -28.24 -13.70
CA PRO A 189 -6.04 -27.20 -13.29
C PRO A 189 -6.52 -25.78 -13.59
N PHE A 190 -7.52 -25.63 -14.46
CA PHE A 190 -8.14 -24.34 -14.80
C PHE A 190 -9.38 -24.02 -13.95
N GLU A 191 -9.81 -24.92 -13.08
CA GLU A 191 -10.88 -24.67 -12.13
C GLU A 191 -10.46 -23.56 -11.16
N THR A 192 -11.30 -22.53 -11.02
CA THR A 192 -10.96 -21.38 -10.17
C THR A 192 -11.05 -21.80 -8.72
N GLN A 193 -9.94 -21.65 -7.98
CA GLN A 193 -9.92 -21.88 -6.55
C GLN A 193 -10.89 -20.92 -5.85
N THR A 194 -11.67 -21.41 -4.88
CA THR A 194 -12.51 -20.56 -4.04
C THR A 194 -11.82 -20.31 -2.70
N VAL A 195 -12.20 -19.22 -2.03
CA VAL A 195 -11.70 -18.88 -0.70
C VAL A 195 -12.88 -18.60 0.22
N SER A 196 -12.84 -19.18 1.41
CA SER A 196 -13.82 -18.95 2.47
C SER A 196 -13.11 -18.61 3.77
N GLY A 197 -13.74 -17.83 4.65
CA GLY A 197 -13.11 -17.49 5.92
C GLY A 197 -13.65 -16.22 6.55
N ASN A 198 -12.96 -15.76 7.58
CA ASN A 198 -13.33 -14.57 8.33
C ASN A 198 -12.22 -13.53 8.26
N MET A 199 -12.64 -12.27 8.18
CA MET A 199 -11.75 -11.12 8.27
C MET A 199 -12.27 -10.18 9.35
N SER A 200 -11.39 -9.69 10.22
CA SER A 200 -11.73 -8.65 11.19
C SER A 200 -10.75 -7.49 11.11
N MET A 201 -11.26 -6.27 11.11
CA MET A 201 -10.49 -5.04 10.99
C MET A 201 -10.92 -4.09 12.11
N LYS A 202 -10.05 -3.88 13.11
CA LYS A 202 -10.32 -2.95 14.24
C LYS A 202 -10.15 -1.49 13.84
N LYS A 203 -9.38 -1.23 12.79
CA LYS A 203 -9.14 0.08 12.16
C LYS A 203 -9.46 0.01 10.67
N GLU A 204 -9.63 1.16 10.04
CA GLU A 204 -9.78 1.23 8.58
C GLU A 204 -8.49 0.77 7.89
N LEU A 205 -8.63 0.13 6.71
CA LEU A 205 -7.51 -0.24 5.86
C LEU A 205 -7.38 0.81 4.76
N ASP A 206 -6.40 1.70 4.87
CA ASP A 206 -6.20 2.81 3.95
C ASP A 206 -4.75 2.88 3.41
N ASP A 207 -4.38 4.01 2.81
CA ASP A 207 -3.05 4.26 2.28
C ASP A 207 -2.04 4.80 3.31
N ASN A 208 -2.44 4.95 4.59
CA ASN A 208 -1.56 5.37 5.71
C ASN A 208 -0.87 4.18 6.40
N LEU A 209 -0.91 3.01 5.78
CA LEU A 209 -0.23 1.80 6.23
C LEU A 209 0.94 1.46 5.29
N TRP A 210 2.00 0.90 5.88
CA TRP A 210 3.05 0.23 5.13
C TRP A 210 2.73 -1.26 4.98
N VAL A 211 3.27 -1.89 3.93
CA VAL A 211 3.19 -3.33 3.67
C VAL A 211 4.58 -3.87 3.40
N ARG A 212 4.92 -5.01 4.00
CA ARG A 212 6.12 -5.78 3.69
C ARG A 212 5.72 -7.20 3.30
N VAL A 213 6.19 -7.65 2.14
CA VAL A 213 6.02 -9.03 1.68
C VAL A 213 7.39 -9.66 1.56
N SER A 214 7.67 -10.68 2.38
CA SER A 214 8.91 -11.45 2.31
C SER A 214 8.60 -12.84 1.78
N MET A 215 9.28 -13.28 0.74
CA MET A 215 9.04 -14.56 0.07
C MET A 215 10.20 -15.52 0.33
N ALA A 216 9.87 -16.71 0.81
CA ALA A 216 10.79 -17.84 0.83
C ALA A 216 10.47 -18.77 -0.34
N LEU A 217 11.50 -19.29 -1.00
CA LEU A 217 11.39 -20.30 -2.07
C LEU A 217 11.81 -21.66 -1.51
N ARG A 218 11.04 -22.71 -1.77
CA ARG A 218 11.43 -24.07 -1.39
C ARG A 218 12.41 -24.64 -2.40
N SER A 219 13.59 -25.04 -1.95
CA SER A 219 14.62 -25.70 -2.75
C SER A 219 15.34 -26.75 -1.91
N ASN A 220 15.58 -27.94 -2.47
CA ASN A 220 16.20 -29.07 -1.77
C ASN A 220 15.55 -29.37 -0.40
N ASN A 221 14.21 -29.38 -0.35
CA ASN A 221 13.41 -29.56 0.88
C ASN A 221 13.59 -28.52 2.00
N GLU A 222 14.35 -27.46 1.74
CA GLU A 222 14.55 -26.34 2.67
C GLU A 222 13.85 -25.09 2.16
N TRP A 223 13.44 -24.23 3.10
CA TRP A 223 12.97 -22.89 2.78
C TRP A 223 14.18 -21.97 2.68
N LYS A 224 14.44 -21.43 1.48
CA LYS A 224 15.40 -20.36 1.28
C LYS A 224 14.69 -19.05 1.53
N GLU A 225 14.84 -18.53 2.75
CA GLU A 225 14.21 -17.29 3.19
C GLU A 225 14.67 -16.09 2.36
N ASN A 226 13.85 -15.03 2.35
CA ASN A 226 14.18 -13.74 1.73
C ASN A 226 14.61 -13.81 0.26
N ALA A 227 14.15 -14.83 -0.49
CA ALA A 227 14.36 -14.92 -1.93
C ALA A 227 13.86 -13.66 -2.65
N PHE A 228 12.77 -13.08 -2.15
CA PHE A 228 12.28 -11.76 -2.56
C PHE A 228 11.74 -10.99 -1.35
N ILE A 229 11.99 -9.67 -1.30
CA ILE A 229 11.40 -8.79 -0.30
C ILE A 229 10.82 -7.57 -1.02
N PHE A 230 9.52 -7.34 -0.87
CA PHE A 230 8.84 -6.15 -1.36
C PHE A 230 8.44 -5.27 -0.17
N LYS A 231 8.84 -3.99 -0.23
CA LYS A 231 8.53 -3.01 0.81
C LYS A 231 7.72 -1.86 0.21
N PHE A 232 6.51 -1.66 0.69
CA PHE A 232 5.66 -0.54 0.35
C PHE A 232 5.59 0.36 1.58
N PRO A 233 6.43 1.42 1.67
CA PRO A 233 6.55 2.26 2.88
C PRO A 233 5.30 3.11 3.17
N GLY A 234 4.26 2.98 2.34
CA GLY A 234 2.96 3.62 2.42
C GLY A 234 2.11 3.14 1.24
N ASN A 235 0.85 3.58 1.16
CA ASN A 235 -0.10 3.17 0.13
C ASN A 235 -0.43 1.68 0.13
N ALA A 236 -0.61 1.08 1.32
CA ALA A 236 -0.96 -0.34 1.45
C ALA A 236 -2.16 -0.74 0.58
N CYS A 237 -3.28 -0.04 0.75
CA CYS A 237 -4.53 -0.33 0.04
C CYS A 237 -4.34 -0.22 -1.48
N SER A 238 -3.74 0.87 -1.95
CA SER A 238 -3.44 1.08 -3.37
C SER A 238 -2.46 0.05 -3.91
N SER A 239 -1.48 -0.40 -3.11
CA SER A 239 -0.55 -1.47 -3.51
C SER A 239 -1.27 -2.80 -3.69
N ILE A 240 -2.19 -3.15 -2.79
CA ILE A 240 -3.05 -4.35 -2.93
C ILE A 240 -3.86 -4.26 -4.22
N ARG A 241 -4.49 -3.11 -4.51
CA ARG A 241 -5.25 -2.88 -5.74
C ARG A 241 -4.42 -3.07 -7.01
N GLU A 242 -3.18 -2.59 -7.01
CA GLU A 242 -2.31 -2.63 -8.19
C GLU A 242 -1.61 -3.97 -8.42
N HIS A 243 -1.26 -4.66 -7.34
CA HIS A 243 -0.45 -5.89 -7.40
C HIS A 243 -1.27 -7.17 -7.23
N LEU A 244 -2.40 -7.10 -6.52
CA LEU A 244 -3.24 -8.24 -6.13
C LEU A 244 -4.74 -7.92 -6.36
N PRO A 245 -5.17 -7.68 -7.62
CA PRO A 245 -6.52 -7.22 -7.92
C PRO A 245 -7.61 -8.21 -7.47
N ALA A 246 -7.32 -9.51 -7.42
CA ALA A 246 -8.26 -10.51 -6.92
C ALA A 246 -8.51 -10.36 -5.41
N ILE A 247 -7.46 -10.14 -4.62
CA ILE A 247 -7.58 -9.86 -3.19
C ILE A 247 -8.29 -8.53 -2.97
N PHE A 248 -7.97 -7.49 -3.75
CA PHE A 248 -8.67 -6.21 -3.65
C PHE A 248 -10.19 -6.35 -3.85
N ARG A 249 -10.62 -7.10 -4.88
CA ARG A 249 -12.04 -7.39 -5.13
C ARG A 249 -12.67 -8.19 -4.00
N LEU A 250 -11.95 -9.18 -3.46
CA LEU A 250 -12.42 -9.97 -2.32
C LEU A 250 -12.71 -9.05 -1.12
N LEU A 251 -11.75 -8.18 -0.77
CA LEU A 251 -11.91 -7.22 0.30
C LEU A 251 -13.08 -6.27 0.03
N SER A 252 -13.18 -5.70 -1.17
CA SER A 252 -14.27 -4.78 -1.53
C SER A 252 -15.65 -5.43 -1.40
N LYS A 253 -15.77 -6.68 -1.84
CA LYS A 253 -17.01 -7.44 -1.72
C LYS A 253 -17.35 -7.72 -0.26
N ALA A 254 -16.38 -8.24 0.50
CA ALA A 254 -16.55 -8.57 1.91
C ALA A 254 -16.99 -7.34 2.75
N THR A 255 -16.46 -6.16 2.43
CA THR A 255 -16.74 -4.92 3.15
C THR A 255 -17.90 -4.11 2.56
N ASN A 256 -18.63 -4.64 1.57
CA ASN A 256 -19.66 -3.93 0.81
C ASN A 256 -19.19 -2.55 0.29
N THR A 257 -17.90 -2.43 -0.01
CA THR A 257 -17.29 -1.19 -0.49
C THR A 257 -17.27 -1.21 -2.00
N THR A 258 -17.71 -0.13 -2.64
CA THR A 258 -17.63 -0.02 -4.10
C THR A 258 -16.16 -0.04 -4.51
N PRO A 259 -15.71 -0.99 -5.35
CA PRO A 259 -14.31 -1.06 -5.75
C PRO A 259 -13.92 0.27 -6.43
N ALA A 260 -12.85 0.88 -5.93
CA ALA A 260 -12.33 2.11 -6.52
C ALA A 260 -11.92 1.85 -7.98
N LYS A 261 -12.70 2.34 -8.95
CA LYS A 261 -12.50 2.10 -10.39
C LYS A 261 -11.29 2.87 -10.94
N ASP A 262 -11.00 4.02 -10.34
CA ASP A 262 -9.87 4.88 -10.71
C ASP A 262 -8.88 4.96 -9.53
N ARG A 263 -7.59 5.04 -9.86
CA ARG A 263 -6.49 5.35 -8.93
C ARG A 263 -6.72 6.64 -8.16
N ARG A 264 -7.50 7.57 -8.70
CA ARG A 264 -7.86 8.84 -8.05
C ARG A 264 -8.83 8.70 -6.89
N GLN A 265 -9.61 7.62 -6.86
CA GLN A 265 -10.54 7.37 -5.76
C GLN A 265 -9.78 6.92 -4.51
N PRO A 266 -10.10 7.45 -3.33
CA PRO A 266 -9.51 7.01 -2.07
C PRO A 266 -9.67 5.49 -1.91
N CYS A 267 -8.58 4.84 -1.53
CA CYS A 267 -8.56 3.41 -1.24
C CYS A 267 -8.73 3.25 0.28
N VAL A 268 -9.96 2.98 0.72
CA VAL A 268 -10.30 2.84 2.13
C VAL A 268 -11.28 1.68 2.29
N PHE A 269 -10.97 0.75 3.18
CA PHE A 269 -11.93 -0.26 3.63
C PHE A 269 -12.35 0.03 5.07
N PRO A 270 -13.66 0.01 5.38
CA PRO A 270 -14.16 0.33 6.70
C PRO A 270 -13.75 -0.74 7.71
N ARG A 271 -13.67 -0.34 8.99
CA ARG A 271 -13.54 -1.29 10.11
C ARG A 271 -14.76 -2.21 10.19
N GLY A 272 -14.57 -3.44 10.67
CA GLY A 272 -15.65 -4.41 10.83
C GLY A 272 -15.18 -5.85 10.80
N SER A 273 -16.09 -6.77 11.09
CA SER A 273 -15.91 -8.20 10.87
C SER A 273 -16.74 -8.63 9.67
N HIS A 274 -16.12 -9.37 8.76
CA HIS A 274 -16.67 -9.75 7.47
C HIS A 274 -16.45 -11.24 7.23
N THR A 275 -17.52 -11.93 6.87
CA THR A 275 -17.48 -13.33 6.45
C THR A 275 -17.34 -13.41 4.94
N ILE A 276 -16.49 -14.33 4.48
CA ILE A 276 -16.21 -14.62 3.08
C ILE A 276 -16.66 -16.04 2.82
N GLU A 277 -17.57 -16.25 1.87
CA GLU A 277 -18.13 -17.57 1.57
C GLU A 277 -17.93 -17.95 0.10
N ASN A 278 -17.08 -18.94 -0.14
CA ASN A 278 -16.86 -19.58 -1.44
C ASN A 278 -16.56 -18.60 -2.57
N GLU A 279 -15.79 -17.56 -2.28
CA GLU A 279 -15.49 -16.51 -3.25
C GLU A 279 -14.46 -17.00 -4.27
N PRO A 280 -14.74 -16.88 -5.59
CA PRO A 280 -13.80 -17.32 -6.61
C PRO A 280 -12.55 -16.41 -6.62
N MET A 281 -11.39 -17.04 -6.56
CA MET A 281 -10.09 -16.38 -6.47
C MET A 281 -9.23 -16.67 -7.69
N LYS A 282 -9.12 -15.68 -8.57
CA LYS A 282 -8.23 -15.73 -9.73
C LYS A 282 -6.85 -15.19 -9.34
N TRP A 283 -5.90 -16.08 -9.08
CA TRP A 283 -4.53 -15.72 -8.71
C TRP A 283 -3.74 -15.12 -9.87
N GLU A 284 -3.91 -13.82 -10.08
CA GLU A 284 -3.22 -13.06 -11.13
C GLU A 284 -2.29 -12.02 -10.52
N PHE A 285 -1.07 -11.95 -11.07
CA PHE A 285 -0.01 -11.07 -10.61
C PHE A 285 0.44 -10.16 -11.76
N PRO A 286 -0.37 -9.17 -12.16
CA PRO A 286 -0.16 -8.43 -13.42
C PRO A 286 1.18 -7.68 -13.49
N LYS A 287 1.72 -7.29 -12.34
CA LYS A 287 3.02 -6.61 -12.23
C LYS A 287 4.20 -7.57 -12.14
N PHE A 288 3.96 -8.85 -11.81
CA PHE A 288 4.98 -9.88 -11.70
C PHE A 288 4.89 -10.80 -12.91
N LYS A 289 5.38 -10.31 -14.05
CA LYS A 289 5.28 -11.01 -15.34
C LYS A 289 5.91 -12.40 -15.33
N ILE A 290 6.84 -12.63 -14.42
CA ILE A 290 7.63 -13.84 -14.35
C ILE A 290 7.80 -14.21 -12.88
N MET A 291 7.23 -15.34 -12.49
CA MET A 291 7.59 -16.05 -11.27
C MET A 291 8.20 -17.40 -11.65
N PRO A 292 9.37 -17.78 -11.10
CA PRO A 292 9.89 -19.13 -11.24
C PRO A 292 8.87 -20.17 -10.76
N TYR A 293 8.83 -21.35 -11.39
CA TYR A 293 8.02 -22.44 -10.88
C TYR A 293 8.58 -22.94 -9.55
N GLY A 294 7.70 -23.32 -8.64
CA GLY A 294 8.07 -23.83 -7.33
C GLY A 294 7.04 -23.52 -6.25
N ARG A 295 7.38 -23.93 -5.03
CA ARG A 295 6.58 -23.67 -3.83
C ARG A 295 7.16 -22.48 -3.07
N TYR A 296 6.28 -21.57 -2.69
CA TYR A 296 6.61 -20.29 -2.07
C TYR A 296 5.92 -20.18 -0.72
N LYS A 297 6.59 -19.56 0.24
CA LYS A 297 5.99 -19.14 1.50
C LYS A 297 6.12 -17.62 1.62
N PHE A 298 4.99 -16.92 1.65
CA PHE A 298 4.91 -15.47 1.74
C PHE A 298 4.65 -15.06 3.18
N ARG A 299 5.50 -14.22 3.77
CA ARG A 299 5.20 -13.48 4.99
C ARG A 299 4.68 -12.10 4.60
N VAL A 300 3.39 -11.86 4.82
CA VAL A 300 2.77 -10.54 4.59
C VAL A 300 2.63 -9.86 5.94
N GLN A 301 3.24 -8.68 6.07
CA GLN A 301 3.18 -7.84 7.26
C GLN A 301 2.66 -6.45 6.89
N MET A 302 1.92 -5.84 7.81
CA MET A 302 1.46 -4.46 7.66
C MET A 302 1.55 -3.71 8.98
N GLY A 303 1.76 -2.41 8.91
CA GLY A 303 1.79 -1.53 10.07
C GLY A 303 1.51 -0.08 9.72
N ALA A 304 1.37 0.78 10.73
CA ALA A 304 1.16 2.20 10.52
C ALA A 304 2.45 2.88 10.01
N VAL A 305 2.33 3.82 9.06
CA VAL A 305 3.48 4.61 8.59
C VAL A 305 4.16 5.32 9.77
N GLY A 306 5.48 5.18 9.88
CA GLY A 306 6.26 5.72 10.99
C GLY A 306 6.31 4.83 12.25
N SER A 307 5.56 3.73 12.30
CA SER A 307 5.62 2.73 13.38
C SER A 307 6.31 1.44 12.90
N GLN A 308 7.06 0.80 13.81
CA GLN A 308 7.62 -0.55 13.62
C GLN A 308 6.65 -1.66 14.08
N GLU A 309 5.51 -1.30 14.65
CA GLU A 309 4.51 -2.25 15.13
C GLU A 309 3.81 -2.96 13.97
N ASN A 310 3.75 -4.30 14.04
CA ASN A 310 3.00 -5.12 13.09
C ASN A 310 1.53 -5.15 13.50
N LEU A 311 0.68 -4.51 12.71
CA LEU A 311 -0.77 -4.51 12.88
C LEU A 311 -1.43 -5.75 12.26
N PHE A 312 -0.72 -6.43 11.36
CA PHE A 312 -1.14 -7.62 10.63
C PHE A 312 0.07 -8.49 10.32
N CYS A 313 -0.07 -9.81 10.45
CA CYS A 313 0.92 -10.77 9.96
C CYS A 313 0.28 -12.10 9.56
N ASN A 314 0.48 -12.50 8.30
CA ASN A 314 0.07 -13.80 7.79
C ASN A 314 1.17 -14.46 6.95
N TRP A 315 1.31 -15.77 7.11
CA TRP A 315 1.97 -16.68 6.20
C TRP A 315 0.98 -17.17 5.14
N VAL A 316 1.42 -17.19 3.88
CA VAL A 316 0.68 -17.82 2.78
C VAL A 316 1.59 -18.84 2.12
N ASP A 317 1.18 -20.09 2.10
CA ASP A 317 1.85 -21.14 1.32
C ASP A 317 1.19 -21.17 -0.06
N CYS A 318 1.98 -21.00 -1.13
CA CYS A 318 1.48 -21.04 -2.50
C CYS A 318 2.37 -21.92 -3.37
N GLU A 319 1.82 -22.35 -4.49
CA GLU A 319 2.53 -23.12 -5.49
C GLU A 319 2.32 -22.51 -6.87
N VAL A 320 3.41 -22.43 -7.63
CA VAL A 320 3.42 -21.91 -9.00
C VAL A 320 3.88 -23.03 -9.90
N ILE A 321 2.98 -23.51 -10.77
CA ILE A 321 3.22 -24.63 -11.67
C ILE A 321 3.18 -24.18 -13.13
N PRO A 322 3.84 -24.89 -14.05
CA PRO A 322 3.64 -24.72 -15.47
C PRO A 322 2.17 -24.89 -15.84
N ARG A 323 1.65 -24.05 -16.74
CA ARG A 323 0.33 -24.27 -17.30
C ARG A 323 0.35 -25.55 -18.15
N PRO A 324 -0.56 -26.52 -17.90
CA PRO A 324 -0.69 -27.68 -18.78
C PRO A 324 -1.04 -27.24 -20.20
N ALA A 325 -0.51 -27.98 -21.18
CA ALA A 325 -0.77 -27.77 -22.61
C ALA A 325 -2.23 -28.06 -22.97
#